data_AF-A0A2G6QX74-F1
#
_entry.id   AF-A0A2G6QX74-F1
#
_cell.length_a   1.000
_cell.length_b   1.000
_cell.length_c   1.000
_cell.angle_alpha   90.00
_cell.angle_beta   90.00
_cell.angle_gamma   90.00
#
_symmetry.space_group_name_H-M   'P 1'
#
loop_
_entity.id
_entity.type
_entity.pdbx_description
1 polymer ?
#
loop_
_entity_poly.entity_id
_entity_poly.type
_entity_poly.pdbx_seq_one_letter_code
_entity_poly.pdbx_strand_id
1 'polypeptide(L)'
;MKKNILLAAVGFLFFISGTDLIMAQEYKPLAHDVKKHTVMELYEPDLVLSVDERKHLKEKRESSIALRKSVLDTLDISERRRQRLLRKLDENPFSDQMNKTMAEIHFEDWDWDGEDQ
;
A
#
# COMPACT_ATOMS: atom_id res chain seq x y z
N MET A 1 -31.66 -57.24 -17.33
CA MET A 1 -30.50 -56.32 -17.40
C MET A 1 -30.86 -54.85 -17.16
N LYS A 2 -32.01 -54.34 -17.64
CA LYS A 2 -32.42 -52.91 -17.49
C LYS A 2 -32.62 -52.44 -16.04
N LYS A 3 -33.05 -53.33 -15.13
CA LYS A 3 -33.29 -53.01 -13.71
C LYS A 3 -32.01 -52.69 -12.91
N ASN A 4 -30.89 -53.32 -13.27
CA ASN A 4 -29.61 -53.11 -12.60
C ASN A 4 -28.96 -51.79 -13.03
N ILE A 5 -29.23 -51.36 -14.27
CA ILE A 5 -28.80 -50.04 -14.80
C ILE A 5 -29.59 -48.91 -14.11
N LEU A 6 -30.88 -49.12 -13.87
CA LEU A 6 -31.74 -48.15 -13.18
C LEU A 6 -31.31 -47.97 -11.70
N LEU A 7 -30.94 -49.06 -11.02
CA LEU A 7 -30.43 -49.02 -9.65
C LEU A 7 -29.06 -48.33 -9.54
N ALA A 8 -28.17 -48.56 -10.51
CA ALA A 8 -26.87 -47.88 -10.57
C ALA A 8 -27.02 -46.37 -10.84
N ALA A 9 -27.96 -45.97 -11.70
CA ALA A 9 -28.23 -44.56 -11.99
C ALA A 9 -28.78 -43.80 -10.77
N VAL A 10 -29.67 -44.43 -9.99
CA VAL A 10 -30.21 -43.84 -8.75
C VAL A 10 -29.11 -43.71 -7.69
N GLY A 11 -28.26 -44.72 -7.51
CA GLY A 11 -27.12 -44.65 -6.59
C GLY A 11 -26.11 -43.55 -6.96
N PHE A 12 -25.86 -43.34 -8.25
CA PHE A 12 -24.97 -42.28 -8.73
C PHE A 12 -25.55 -40.88 -8.47
N LEU A 13 -26.87 -40.72 -8.57
CA LEU A 13 -27.58 -39.47 -8.31
C LEU A 13 -27.51 -39.05 -6.83
N PHE A 14 -27.59 -40.01 -5.91
CA PHE A 14 -27.41 -39.77 -4.47
C PHE A 14 -25.95 -39.46 -4.09
N PHE A 15 -24.97 -40.00 -4.84
CA PHE A 15 -23.56 -39.70 -4.61
C PHE A 15 -23.19 -38.27 -5.00
N ILE A 16 -23.74 -37.76 -6.12
CA ILE A 16 -23.52 -36.38 -6.56
C ILE A 16 -24.20 -35.37 -5.63
N SER A 17 -25.41 -35.66 -5.12
CA SER A 17 -26.14 -34.74 -4.25
C SER A 17 -25.67 -34.74 -2.79
N GLY A 18 -24.90 -35.75 -2.36
CA GLY A 18 -24.32 -35.81 -1.01
C GLY A 18 -23.08 -34.94 -0.80
N THR A 19 -22.33 -34.59 -1.86
CA THR A 19 -21.09 -33.81 -1.73
C THR A 19 -21.34 -32.34 -1.39
N ASP A 20 -22.49 -31.80 -1.80
CA ASP A 20 -22.82 -30.38 -1.58
C ASP A 20 -23.17 -30.07 -0.13
N LEU A 21 -23.62 -31.07 0.65
CA LEU A 21 -24.01 -30.87 2.05
C LEU A 21 -22.80 -30.71 2.99
N ILE A 22 -21.64 -31.27 2.64
CA ILE A 22 -20.42 -31.18 3.48
C ILE A 22 -19.77 -29.80 3.36
N MET A 23 -19.95 -29.12 2.22
CA MET A 23 -19.39 -27.77 1.98
C MET A 23 -20.24 -26.64 2.58
N ALA A 24 -21.46 -26.93 3.06
CA ALA A 24 -22.42 -25.92 3.52
C ALA A 24 -22.42 -25.68 5.05
N GLN A 25 -21.53 -26.32 5.82
CA GLN A 25 -21.32 -25.92 7.20
C GLN A 25 -20.56 -24.59 7.23
N GLU A 26 -21.31 -23.48 7.29
CA GLU A 26 -20.79 -22.16 7.61
C GLU A 26 -20.10 -22.22 8.99
N TYR A 27 -18.78 -22.38 8.99
CA TYR A 27 -17.96 -22.13 10.17
C TYR A 27 -18.08 -20.63 10.48
N LYS A 28 -18.92 -20.28 11.46
CA LYS A 28 -19.00 -18.93 12.04
C LYS A 28 -18.01 -18.91 13.20
N PRO A 29 -16.76 -18.46 13.01
CA PRO A 29 -15.89 -18.24 14.14
C PRO A 29 -16.58 -17.25 15.07
N LEU A 30 -16.66 -17.58 16.36
CA LEU A 30 -17.03 -16.63 17.39
C LEU A 30 -16.10 -15.43 17.25
N ALA A 31 -16.64 -14.28 16.84
CA ALA A 31 -15.88 -13.05 16.63
C ALA A 31 -15.42 -12.51 17.99
N HIS A 32 -14.30 -13.04 18.49
CA HIS A 32 -13.61 -12.46 19.64
C HIS A 32 -12.67 -11.38 19.11
N ASP A 33 -12.87 -10.14 19.56
CA ASP A 33 -12.02 -9.00 19.19
C ASP A 33 -10.67 -9.12 19.91
N VAL A 34 -9.75 -9.88 19.31
CA VAL A 34 -8.39 -10.04 19.83
C VAL A 34 -7.53 -8.87 19.35
N LYS A 35 -7.30 -7.89 20.24
CA LYS A 35 -6.36 -6.80 19.98
C LYS A 35 -4.92 -7.34 19.97
N LYS A 36 -4.26 -7.22 18.83
CA LYS A 36 -2.85 -7.59 18.69
C LYS A 36 -1.99 -6.44 19.19
N HIS A 37 -1.07 -6.75 20.10
CA HIS A 37 -0.06 -5.82 20.60
C HIS A 37 1.31 -6.25 20.10
N THR A 38 2.15 -5.27 19.76
CA THR A 38 3.56 -5.55 19.49
C THR A 38 4.33 -5.78 20.79
N VAL A 39 5.48 -6.46 20.73
CA VAL A 39 6.33 -6.69 21.92
C VAL A 39 6.71 -5.35 22.58
N MET A 40 7.05 -4.33 21.80
CA MET A 40 7.37 -2.97 22.30
C MET A 40 6.19 -2.34 23.04
N GLU A 41 4.97 -2.46 22.53
CA GLU A 41 3.76 -1.92 23.18
C GLU A 41 3.48 -2.57 24.54
N LEU A 42 3.97 -3.81 24.77
CA LEU A 42 3.80 -4.50 26.06
C LEU A 42 4.81 -4.06 27.12
N TYR A 43 6.05 -3.72 26.72
CA TYR A 43 7.14 -3.46 27.67
C TYR A 43 7.48 -1.97 27.81
N GLU A 44 7.30 -1.16 26.75
CA GLU A 44 7.67 0.26 26.73
C GLU A 44 6.64 1.09 25.93
N PRO A 45 5.38 1.18 26.39
CA PRO A 45 4.31 1.86 25.66
C PRO A 45 4.58 3.35 25.44
N ASP A 46 5.29 4.01 26.36
CA ASP A 46 5.58 5.45 26.30
C ASP A 46 6.53 5.84 25.15
N LEU A 47 7.29 4.87 24.62
CA LEU A 47 8.17 5.06 23.47
C LEU A 47 7.48 4.74 22.14
N VAL A 48 6.27 4.16 22.19
CA VAL A 48 5.51 3.81 20.99
C VAL A 48 4.59 4.96 20.60
N LEU A 49 4.77 5.45 19.38
CA LEU A 49 3.89 6.47 18.82
C LEU A 49 2.44 6.00 18.75
N SER A 50 1.53 6.92 19.02
CA SER A 50 0.09 6.67 18.90
C SER A 50 -0.27 6.27 17.47
N VAL A 51 -1.41 5.58 17.31
CA VAL A 51 -1.88 5.15 15.98
C VAL A 51 -2.08 6.36 15.05
N ASP A 52 -2.63 7.45 15.58
CA ASP A 52 -2.90 8.67 14.82
C ASP A 52 -1.60 9.37 14.39
N GLU A 53 -0.61 9.47 15.27
CA GLU A 53 0.71 10.00 14.91
C GLU A 53 1.39 9.15 13.84
N ARG A 54 1.34 7.82 13.97
CA ARG A 54 1.88 6.90 12.96
C ARG A 54 1.20 7.11 11.61
N LYS A 55 -0.12 7.31 11.60
CA LYS A 55 -0.88 7.58 10.38
C LYS A 55 -0.46 8.91 9.75
N HIS A 56 -0.42 9.97 10.55
CA HIS A 56 0.00 11.30 10.11
C HIS A 56 1.43 11.31 9.57
N LEU A 57 2.38 10.59 10.19
CA LEU A 57 3.75 10.46 9.70
C LEU A 57 3.83 9.73 8.35
N LYS A 58 2.97 8.72 8.13
CA LYS A 58 2.87 8.05 6.83
C LYS A 58 2.32 8.98 5.76
N GLU A 59 1.23 9.70 6.05
CA GLU A 59 0.64 10.68 5.14
C GLU A 59 1.66 11.79 4.78
N LYS A 60 2.39 12.30 5.77
CA LYS A 60 3.47 13.28 5.56
C LYS A 60 4.60 12.72 4.69
N ARG A 61 4.94 11.44 4.85
CA ARG A 61 5.93 10.77 3.99
C ARG A 61 5.41 10.67 2.56
N GLU A 62 4.19 10.22 2.35
CA GLU A 62 3.58 10.08 1.02
C GLU A 62 3.47 11.43 0.29
N SER A 63 3.00 12.48 0.98
CA SER A 63 2.91 13.82 0.41
C SER A 63 4.28 14.38 0.02
N SER A 64 5.31 14.16 0.84
CA SER A 64 6.68 14.58 0.51
C SER A 64 7.26 13.86 -0.70
N ILE A 65 6.92 12.57 -0.89
CA ILE A 65 7.34 11.79 -2.06
C ILE A 65 6.60 12.29 -3.31
N ALA A 66 5.30 12.53 -3.21
CA ALA A 66 4.49 13.07 -4.30
C ALA A 66 5.00 14.44 -4.76
N LEU A 67 5.34 15.33 -3.82
CA LEU A 67 5.94 16.63 -4.12
C LEU A 67 7.30 16.48 -4.83
N ARG A 68 8.16 15.58 -4.35
CA ARG A 68 9.45 15.32 -5.03
C ARG A 68 9.25 14.79 -6.45
N LYS A 69 8.24 13.95 -6.70
CA LYS A 69 7.89 13.49 -8.04
C LYS A 69 7.47 14.66 -8.93
N SER A 70 6.56 15.52 -8.46
CA SER A 70 6.11 16.66 -9.25
C SER A 70 7.24 17.63 -9.57
N VAL A 71 8.16 17.87 -8.62
CA VAL A 71 9.34 18.72 -8.85
C VAL A 71 10.27 18.13 -9.91
N LEU A 72 10.52 16.81 -9.88
CA LEU A 72 11.33 16.15 -10.92
C LEU A 72 10.68 16.20 -12.31
N ASP A 73 9.36 16.29 -12.38
CA ASP A 73 8.61 16.37 -13.63
C ASP A 73 8.65 17.76 -14.25
N THR A 74 8.77 18.82 -13.44
CA THR A 74 8.86 20.20 -13.90
C THR A 74 10.29 20.67 -14.18
N LEU A 75 11.29 19.91 -13.73
CA LEU A 75 12.70 20.30 -13.85
C LEU A 75 13.20 20.18 -15.30
N ASP A 76 13.90 21.21 -15.79
CA ASP A 76 14.54 21.17 -17.12
C ASP A 76 15.82 20.31 -17.07
N ILE A 77 15.64 18.99 -17.14
CA ILE A 77 16.73 18.01 -17.17
C ILE A 77 16.51 17.00 -18.29
N SER A 78 17.60 16.39 -18.76
CA SER A 78 17.49 15.29 -19.72
C SER A 78 16.63 14.14 -19.20
N GLU A 79 15.82 13.55 -20.08
CA GLU A 79 14.90 12.46 -19.74
C GLU A 79 15.62 11.27 -19.08
N ARG A 80 16.85 10.96 -19.52
CA ARG A 80 17.68 9.91 -18.89
C ARG A 80 18.00 10.24 -17.43
N ARG A 81 18.30 11.50 -17.11
CA ARG A 81 18.56 11.95 -15.73
C ARG A 81 17.27 11.90 -14.91
N ARG A 82 16.15 12.33 -15.48
CA ARG A 82 14.82 12.30 -14.84
C ARG A 82 14.45 10.87 -14.44
N GLN A 83 14.52 9.91 -15.37
CA GLN A 83 14.24 8.49 -15.09
C GLN A 83 15.15 7.90 -14.01
N ARG A 84 16.44 8.26 -14.01
CA ARG A 84 17.39 7.81 -12.99
C ARG A 84 17.01 8.36 -11.60
N LEU A 85 16.57 9.60 -11.51
CA LEU A 85 16.14 10.22 -10.26
C LEU A 85 14.81 9.63 -9.78
N LEU A 86 13.83 9.42 -10.67
CA LEU A 86 12.57 8.76 -10.33
C LEU A 86 12.79 7.35 -9.77
N ARG A 87 13.64 6.53 -10.41
CA ARG A 87 13.99 5.21 -9.89
C ARG A 87 14.59 5.28 -8.49
N LYS A 88 15.48 6.26 -8.26
CA LYS A 88 16.07 6.47 -6.93
C LYS A 88 15.07 6.96 -5.90
N LEU A 89 14.12 7.79 -6.31
CA LEU A 89 13.05 8.28 -5.45
C LEU A 89 12.15 7.13 -4.99
N ASP A 90 11.90 6.15 -5.86
CA ASP A 90 11.14 4.94 -5.53
C ASP A 90 11.93 3.97 -4.63
N GLU A 91 13.26 3.84 -4.82
CA GLU A 91 14.13 3.02 -3.97
C GLU A 91 14.35 3.62 -2.58
N ASN A 92 14.81 4.87 -2.51
CA ASN A 92 15.03 5.60 -1.27
C ASN A 92 14.78 7.11 -1.46
N PRO A 93 13.60 7.60 -1.06
CA PRO A 93 13.22 8.97 -1.33
C PRO A 93 14.04 10.00 -0.56
N PHE A 94 14.68 9.62 0.55
CA PHE A 94 15.44 10.53 1.42
C PHE A 94 16.95 10.24 1.41
N SER A 95 17.45 9.61 0.35
CA SER A 95 18.89 9.41 0.17
C SER A 95 19.64 10.75 0.11
N ASP A 96 20.89 10.77 0.60
CA ASP A 96 21.74 11.98 0.58
C ASP A 96 21.85 12.59 -0.82
N GLN A 97 21.97 11.73 -1.83
CA GLN A 97 22.00 12.19 -3.22
C GLN A 97 20.69 12.83 -3.64
N MET A 98 19.53 12.28 -3.27
CA MET A 98 18.23 12.87 -3.59
C MET A 98 18.07 14.22 -2.90
N ASN A 99 18.42 14.30 -1.61
CA ASN A 99 18.35 15.55 -0.86
C ASN A 99 19.30 16.61 -1.46
N LYS A 100 20.50 16.21 -1.87
CA LYS A 100 21.42 17.11 -2.58
C LYS A 100 20.84 17.61 -3.90
N THR A 101 20.28 16.72 -4.72
CA THR A 101 19.64 17.14 -5.98
C THR A 101 18.45 18.04 -5.77
N MET A 102 17.68 17.85 -4.70
CA MET A 102 16.54 18.71 -4.37
C MET A 102 16.99 20.08 -3.84
N ALA A 103 18.10 20.14 -3.11
CA ALA A 103 18.67 21.39 -2.59
C ALA A 103 19.38 22.22 -3.68
N GLU A 104 19.91 21.58 -4.73
CA GLU A 104 20.52 22.25 -5.89
C GLU A 104 19.47 22.91 -6.82
N ILE A 105 18.18 22.64 -6.64
CA ILE A 105 17.11 23.25 -7.42
C ILE A 105 16.94 24.69 -6.93
N HIS A 106 17.54 25.62 -7.66
CA HIS A 106 17.27 27.05 -7.50
C HIS A 106 15.94 27.36 -8.19
N PHE A 107 14.97 27.83 -7.41
CA PHE A 107 13.80 28.51 -7.97
C PHE A 107 14.26 29.93 -8.29
N GLU A 108 14.03 30.39 -9.51
CA GLU A 108 14.18 31.82 -9.81
C GLU A 108 13.14 32.54 -8.96
N ASP A 109 13.62 33.22 -7.91
CA ASP A 109 12.83 34.21 -7.20
C ASP A 109 12.47 35.26 -8.26
N TRP A 110 11.19 35.32 -8.60
CA TRP A 110 10.67 36.32 -9.52
C TRP A 110 10.83 37.66 -8.80
N ASP A 111 11.96 38.34 -9.07
CA ASP A 111 12.22 39.70 -8.61
C ASP A 111 11.07 40.56 -9.15
N TRP A 112 10.08 40.80 -8.29
CA TRP A 112 8.99 41.71 -8.56
C TRP A 112 9.61 43.12 -8.64
N ASP A 113 9.93 43.54 -9.86
CA ASP A 113 10.25 44.90 -10.20
C ASP A 113 8.95 45.70 -10.17
N GLY A 114 8.67 46.31 -9.03
CA GLY A 114 7.49 47.16 -8.81
C GLY A 114 7.46 48.43 -9.64
N GLU A 115 7.57 48.34 -10.96
CA GLU A 115 7.37 49.43 -11.90
C GLU A 115 6.03 49.27 -12.59
N ASP A 116 4.96 49.62 -11.88
CA ASP A 116 3.72 50.06 -12.52
C ASP A 116 3.26 51.38 -11.87
N GLN A 117 3.66 52.46 -12.55
CA GLN A 117 2.98 53.74 -12.85
C GLN A 117 2.15 54.47 -11.77
#